data_AF-A0A961JII4-F1
#
_entry.id   AF-A0A961JII4-F1
#
_cell.length_a   1.000
_cell.length_b   1.000
_cell.length_c   1.000
_cell.angle_alpha   90.00
_cell.angle_beta   90.00
_cell.angle_gamma   90.00
#
_symmetry.space_group_name_H-M   'P 1'
#
loop_
_entity.id
_entity.type
_entity.pdbx_description
1 polymer ?
#
loop_
_entity_poly.entity_id
_entity_poly.type
_entity_poly.pdbx_seq_one_letter_code
_entity_poly.pdbx_strand_id
1 'polypeptide(L)'
;MTIKTFTAATAAAIAIGTAATAQTEIQFWHAFTGRLGELVAAQVEGFNASQGDYTVTASHKGNYSETLNAGIAAFRAKEQPHILMVFEVGTATMMAAKGAIKPVYEVMAESGAPFDADAYIGSVKGYYTSADGEMLSLPFNSSTPVLWVNKDALSAAGIDPATDLSTWEKVGAVLDTLKASGHACPLTTAWQSWIHLENLSAYHNVPFATKDNGFSGVDTELAFNAPLQVKHIQTMGDWAKDGKFVYKGRRNEGGADFRAGTCALFTESSAGYAGIKSEAKFAFDVRPLPYWEGVEGAPQNT
;
A
#
# COMPACT_ATOMS: atom_id res chain seq x y z
N MET A 1 96.17 11.49 -5.12
CA MET A 1 95.70 11.33 -6.51
C MET A 1 94.31 10.70 -6.46
N THR A 2 93.31 11.56 -6.58
CA THR A 2 91.90 11.33 -6.99
C THR A 2 91.07 10.22 -6.31
N ILE A 3 90.29 10.61 -5.29
CA ILE A 3 89.14 9.83 -4.77
C ILE A 3 87.92 10.18 -5.63
N LYS A 4 87.30 9.15 -6.22
CA LYS A 4 86.07 9.26 -7.04
C LYS A 4 84.85 9.41 -6.13
N THR A 5 84.10 10.49 -6.30
CA THR A 5 82.75 10.70 -5.77
C THR A 5 81.73 9.94 -6.64
N PHE A 6 80.97 9.02 -6.03
CA PHE A 6 79.75 8.47 -6.62
C PHE A 6 78.55 9.17 -5.99
N THR A 7 77.79 9.91 -6.79
CA THR A 7 76.52 10.52 -6.40
C THR A 7 75.40 9.53 -6.71
N ALA A 8 74.78 8.95 -5.68
CA ALA A 8 73.54 8.17 -5.84
C ALA A 8 72.35 9.12 -5.64
N ALA A 9 71.56 9.34 -6.69
CA ALA A 9 70.33 10.10 -6.64
C ALA A 9 69.17 9.16 -6.25
N THR A 10 68.58 9.37 -5.08
CA THR A 10 67.37 8.68 -4.63
C THR A 10 66.15 9.47 -5.12
N ALA A 11 65.42 8.93 -6.10
CA ALA A 11 64.14 9.49 -6.52
C ALA A 11 63.04 9.03 -5.54
N ALA A 12 62.51 9.95 -4.73
CA ALA A 12 61.34 9.71 -3.90
C ALA A 12 60.07 9.89 -4.75
N ALA A 13 59.41 8.79 -5.11
CA ALA A 13 58.08 8.83 -5.71
C ALA A 13 57.04 9.10 -4.62
N ILE A 14 56.46 10.30 -4.62
CA ILE A 14 55.32 10.64 -3.78
C ILE A 14 54.08 10.01 -4.43
N ALA A 15 53.63 8.88 -3.89
CA ALA A 15 52.33 8.32 -4.20
C ALA A 15 51.26 9.19 -3.52
N ILE A 16 50.62 10.07 -4.30
CA ILE A 16 49.41 10.77 -3.86
C ILE A 16 48.28 9.73 -3.91
N GLY A 17 48.06 9.04 -2.80
CA GLY A 17 46.86 8.22 -2.62
C GLY A 17 45.65 9.15 -2.58
N THR A 18 44.86 9.16 -3.64
CA THR A 18 43.50 9.70 -3.58
C THR A 18 42.72 8.86 -2.58
N ALA A 19 42.35 9.45 -1.45
CA ALA A 19 41.39 8.83 -0.55
C ALA A 19 40.07 8.68 -1.33
N ALA A 20 39.79 7.46 -1.80
CA ALA A 20 38.47 7.12 -2.28
C ALA A 20 37.55 7.17 -1.06
N THR A 21 36.73 8.22 -0.95
CA THR A 21 35.63 8.27 0.02
C THR A 21 34.68 7.15 -0.36
N ALA A 22 34.60 6.11 0.47
CA ALA A 22 33.65 5.02 0.28
C ALA A 22 32.24 5.62 0.28
N GLN A 23 31.43 5.27 -0.73
CA GLN A 23 30.03 5.72 -0.81
C GLN A 23 29.29 5.27 0.46
N THR A 24 28.44 6.12 1.00
CA THR A 24 27.64 5.77 2.17
C THR A 24 26.52 4.83 1.73
N GLU A 25 26.53 3.59 2.23
CA GLU A 25 25.51 2.61 1.88
C GLU A 25 24.20 2.82 2.68
N ILE A 26 23.06 2.79 1.98
CA ILE A 26 21.72 2.94 2.54
C ILE A 26 20.92 1.67 2.25
N GLN A 27 20.59 0.94 3.32
CA GLN A 27 19.78 -0.29 3.23
C GLN A 27 18.29 0.05 3.15
N PHE A 28 17.61 -0.43 2.10
CA PHE A 28 16.16 -0.29 1.91
C PHE A 28 15.48 -1.66 1.84
N TRP A 29 14.60 -1.98 2.78
CA TRP A 29 13.82 -3.22 2.76
C TRP A 29 12.40 -2.98 2.24
N HIS A 30 11.95 -3.79 1.29
CA HIS A 30 10.64 -3.65 0.65
C HIS A 30 9.86 -4.96 0.48
N ALA A 31 8.54 -4.84 0.27
CA ALA A 31 7.63 -5.98 0.12
C ALA A 31 7.23 -6.28 -1.33
N PHE A 32 7.74 -5.51 -2.29
CA PHE A 32 7.33 -5.60 -3.69
C PHE A 32 7.98 -6.73 -4.49
N THR A 33 7.16 -7.36 -5.34
CA THR A 33 7.53 -8.39 -6.31
C THR A 33 6.99 -8.04 -7.69
N GLY A 34 7.35 -8.84 -8.70
CA GLY A 34 6.89 -8.66 -10.08
C GLY A 34 7.13 -7.24 -10.60
N ARG A 35 6.14 -6.67 -11.27
CA ARG A 35 6.25 -5.34 -11.89
C ARG A 35 6.58 -4.23 -10.89
N LEU A 36 6.05 -4.28 -9.68
CA LEU A 36 6.35 -3.27 -8.66
C LEU A 36 7.79 -3.38 -8.15
N GLY A 37 8.31 -4.62 -8.04
CA GLY A 37 9.72 -4.86 -7.72
C GLY A 37 10.67 -4.33 -8.79
N GLU A 38 10.34 -4.52 -10.07
CA GLU A 38 11.10 -3.94 -11.19
C GLU A 38 11.13 -2.41 -11.15
N LEU A 39 10.01 -1.77 -10.80
CA LEU A 39 9.94 -0.31 -10.69
C LEU A 39 10.78 0.21 -9.52
N VAL A 40 10.78 -0.47 -8.38
CA VAL A 40 11.67 -0.12 -7.26
C VAL A 40 13.13 -0.28 -7.66
N ALA A 41 13.49 -1.38 -8.34
CA ALA A 41 14.85 -1.59 -8.80
C ALA A 41 15.30 -0.46 -9.75
N ALA A 42 14.45 -0.04 -10.68
CA ALA A 42 14.74 1.07 -11.59
C ALA A 42 14.88 2.42 -10.86
N GLN A 43 14.07 2.67 -9.83
CA GLN A 43 14.20 3.89 -8.99
C GLN A 43 15.53 3.92 -8.24
N VAL A 44 15.91 2.79 -7.65
CA VAL A 44 17.19 2.63 -6.92
C VAL A 44 18.37 2.79 -7.86
N GLU A 45 18.34 2.16 -9.03
CA GLU A 45 19.37 2.31 -10.07
C GLU A 45 19.49 3.76 -10.51
N GLY A 46 18.37 4.43 -10.81
CA GLY A 46 18.36 5.84 -11.19
C GLY A 46 18.94 6.76 -10.12
N PHE A 47 18.59 6.55 -8.84
CA PHE A 47 19.16 7.31 -7.73
C PHE A 47 20.67 7.08 -7.61
N ASN A 48 21.12 5.82 -7.62
CA ASN A 48 22.54 5.47 -7.52
C ASN A 48 23.36 6.00 -8.69
N ALA A 49 22.79 6.09 -9.90
CA ALA A 49 23.45 6.65 -11.07
C ALA A 49 23.48 8.18 -11.08
N SER A 50 22.57 8.84 -10.36
CA SER A 50 22.43 10.31 -10.37
C SER A 50 23.49 11.06 -9.55
N GLN A 51 24.20 10.35 -8.66
CA GLN A 51 25.14 10.93 -7.70
C GLN A 51 26.22 9.92 -7.30
N GLY A 52 27.27 10.37 -6.60
CA GLY A 52 28.41 9.53 -6.19
C GLY A 52 28.62 9.37 -4.68
N ASP A 53 27.82 10.01 -3.84
CA ASP A 53 27.98 10.06 -2.38
C ASP A 53 27.33 8.89 -1.64
N TYR A 54 26.25 8.33 -2.20
CA TYR A 54 25.41 7.29 -1.58
C TYR A 54 25.17 6.09 -2.50
N THR A 55 24.98 4.92 -1.90
CA THR A 55 24.54 3.71 -2.61
C THR A 55 23.37 3.08 -1.90
N VAL A 56 22.20 3.05 -2.52
CA VAL A 56 21.02 2.38 -1.99
C VAL A 56 21.06 0.90 -2.38
N THR A 57 21.00 0.03 -1.37
CA THR A 57 20.88 -1.43 -1.53
C THR A 57 19.45 -1.83 -1.15
N ALA A 58 18.63 -2.17 -2.14
CA ALA A 58 17.26 -2.61 -1.93
C ALA A 58 17.18 -4.15 -1.74
N SER A 59 16.42 -4.59 -0.73
CA SER A 59 16.22 -6.00 -0.41
C SER A 59 14.73 -6.33 -0.26
N HIS A 60 14.26 -7.31 -1.03
CA HIS A 60 12.92 -7.86 -0.86
C HIS A 60 12.84 -8.73 0.41
N LYS A 61 11.85 -8.48 1.28
CA LYS A 61 11.66 -9.18 2.56
C LYS A 61 10.36 -10.00 2.65
N GLY A 62 9.78 -10.34 1.51
CA GLY A 62 8.52 -11.09 1.44
C GLY A 62 7.32 -10.15 1.37
N ASN A 63 6.16 -10.59 1.81
CA ASN A 63 4.97 -9.74 1.87
C ASN A 63 5.09 -8.65 2.96
N TYR A 64 4.12 -7.74 3.03
CA TYR A 64 4.15 -6.64 4.00
C TYR A 64 4.27 -7.08 5.46
N SER A 65 3.56 -8.14 5.85
CA SER A 65 3.63 -8.67 7.22
C SER A 65 5.01 -9.26 7.53
N GLU A 66 5.61 -9.96 6.57
CA GLU A 66 6.97 -10.50 6.69
C GLU A 66 8.01 -9.38 6.75
N THR A 67 7.87 -8.34 5.92
CA THR A 67 8.75 -7.17 5.92
C THR A 67 8.71 -6.42 7.25
N LEU A 68 7.51 -6.18 7.79
CA LEU A 68 7.34 -5.58 9.11
C LEU A 68 7.97 -6.43 10.22
N ASN A 69 7.67 -7.74 10.25
CA ASN A 69 8.21 -8.65 11.27
C ASN A 69 9.74 -8.76 11.19
N ALA A 70 10.30 -8.76 9.97
CA ALA A 70 11.75 -8.72 9.76
C ALA A 70 12.35 -7.43 10.32
N GLY A 71 11.72 -6.27 10.08
CA GLY A 71 12.15 -4.99 10.65
C GLY A 71 12.14 -4.97 12.18
N ILE A 72 11.07 -5.47 12.81
CA ILE A 72 10.95 -5.57 14.27
C ILE A 72 12.05 -6.47 14.85
N ALA A 73 12.29 -7.64 14.24
CA ALA A 73 13.34 -8.55 14.67
C ALA A 73 14.73 -7.93 14.51
N ALA A 74 15.00 -7.31 13.37
CA ALA A 74 16.27 -6.66 13.07
C ALA A 74 16.55 -5.49 14.04
N PHE A 75 15.55 -4.68 14.37
CA PHE A 75 15.72 -3.61 15.36
C PHE A 75 16.11 -4.14 16.75
N ARG A 76 15.48 -5.23 17.21
CA ARG A 76 15.85 -5.89 18.47
C ARG A 76 17.28 -6.44 18.46
N ALA A 77 17.74 -6.90 17.29
CA ALA A 77 19.10 -7.38 17.06
C ALA A 77 20.12 -6.25 16.78
N LYS A 78 19.68 -5.00 16.62
CA LYS A 78 20.48 -3.85 16.16
C LYS A 78 21.04 -4.00 14.73
N GLU A 79 20.28 -4.65 13.86
CA GLU A 79 20.59 -4.94 12.45
C GLU A 79 19.52 -4.38 11.49
N GLN A 80 18.72 -3.41 11.95
CA GLN A 80 17.64 -2.81 11.15
C GLN A 80 18.15 -2.11 9.88
N PRO A 81 17.34 -2.04 8.80
CA PRO A 81 17.67 -1.23 7.63
C PRO A 81 17.55 0.27 7.95
N HIS A 82 18.04 1.10 7.02
CA HIS A 82 17.89 2.55 7.11
C HIS A 82 16.49 2.98 6.68
N ILE A 83 15.91 2.30 5.69
CA ILE A 83 14.56 2.52 5.19
C ILE A 83 13.81 1.19 5.21
N LEU A 84 12.63 1.18 5.81
CA LEU A 84 11.74 0.02 5.86
C LEU A 84 10.38 0.37 5.25
N MET A 85 9.97 -0.37 4.23
CA MET A 85 8.60 -0.31 3.72
C MET A 85 7.66 -1.00 4.71
N VAL A 86 6.69 -0.24 5.24
CA VAL A 86 5.65 -0.75 6.14
C VAL A 86 4.30 -0.38 5.55
N PHE A 87 3.42 -1.39 5.41
CA PHE A 87 2.01 -1.16 5.06
C PHE A 87 1.25 -0.39 6.15
N GLU A 88 0.07 0.10 5.81
CA GLU A 88 -0.75 0.99 6.62
C GLU A 88 -1.04 0.40 8.02
N VAL A 89 -1.41 -0.89 8.12
CA VAL A 89 -1.68 -1.58 9.41
C VAL A 89 -0.47 -1.57 10.37
N GLY A 90 0.75 -1.47 9.84
CA GLY A 90 1.96 -1.37 10.65
C GLY A 90 2.18 -0.02 11.31
N THR A 91 1.47 1.04 10.89
CA THR A 91 1.69 2.43 11.31
C THR A 91 1.60 2.58 12.82
N ALA A 92 0.53 2.10 13.44
CA ALA A 92 0.36 2.15 14.90
C ALA A 92 1.49 1.41 15.64
N THR A 93 1.95 0.27 15.08
CA THR A 93 3.09 -0.48 15.65
C THR A 93 4.37 0.34 15.58
N MET A 94 4.62 1.02 14.47
CA MET A 94 5.81 1.87 14.30
C MET A 94 5.75 3.12 15.18
N MET A 95 4.58 3.77 15.30
CA MET A 95 4.38 4.93 16.18
C MET A 95 4.57 4.57 17.66
N ALA A 96 4.12 3.39 18.09
CA ALA A 96 4.29 2.93 19.47
C ALA A 96 5.73 2.47 19.78
N ALA A 97 6.50 2.09 18.76
CA ALA A 97 7.87 1.59 18.90
C ALA A 97 8.87 2.74 19.10
N LYS A 98 8.86 3.34 20.31
CA LYS A 98 9.75 4.45 20.68
C LYS A 98 11.22 4.12 20.38
N GLY A 99 11.88 4.98 19.61
CA GLY A 99 13.28 4.84 19.22
C GLY A 99 13.54 3.84 18.09
N ALA A 100 12.52 3.17 17.56
CA ALA A 100 12.66 2.26 16.42
C ALA A 100 12.58 2.96 15.06
N ILE A 101 11.89 4.11 15.01
CA ILE A 101 11.76 4.95 13.83
C ILE A 101 12.23 6.36 14.15
N LYS A 102 12.70 7.05 13.12
CA LYS A 102 12.92 8.49 13.14
C LYS A 102 11.87 9.13 12.24
N PRO A 103 11.02 10.04 12.76
CA PRO A 103 10.01 10.69 11.95
C PRO A 103 10.63 11.42 10.74
N VAL A 104 9.96 11.35 9.59
CA VAL A 104 10.48 11.95 8.35
C VAL A 104 10.68 13.46 8.49
N TYR A 105 9.77 14.17 9.16
CA TYR A 105 9.95 15.60 9.38
C TYR A 105 11.28 15.93 10.10
N GLU A 106 11.72 15.10 11.06
CA GLU A 106 13.02 15.26 11.72
C GLU A 106 14.18 14.93 10.77
N VAL A 107 14.07 13.85 10.00
CA VAL A 107 15.09 13.46 9.01
C VAL A 107 15.32 14.58 7.98
N MET A 108 14.24 15.16 7.48
CA MET A 108 14.31 16.25 6.50
C MET A 108 14.88 17.53 7.14
N ALA A 109 14.45 17.88 8.35
CA ALA A 109 14.97 19.06 9.06
C ALA A 109 16.47 18.94 9.36
N GLU A 110 16.94 17.79 9.85
CA GLU A 110 18.35 17.58 10.18
C GLU A 110 19.27 17.48 8.96
N SER A 111 18.75 16.92 7.85
CA SER A 111 19.51 16.87 6.60
C SER A 111 19.58 18.22 5.88
N GLY A 112 18.70 19.17 6.23
CA GLY A 112 18.53 20.44 5.52
C GLY A 112 17.87 20.28 4.14
N ALA A 113 17.31 19.11 3.84
CA ALA A 113 16.61 18.87 2.59
C ALA A 113 15.26 19.60 2.57
N PRO A 114 14.86 20.22 1.44
CA PRO A 114 13.55 20.84 1.34
C PRO A 114 12.46 19.78 1.46
N PHE A 115 11.46 20.05 2.30
CA PHE A 115 10.33 19.16 2.51
C PHE A 115 9.05 19.98 2.58
N ASP A 116 8.17 19.76 1.61
CA ASP A 116 6.83 20.33 1.57
C ASP A 116 5.81 19.20 1.74
N ALA A 117 5.26 19.09 2.95
CA ALA A 117 4.26 18.07 3.24
C ALA A 117 2.91 18.37 2.56
N ASP A 118 2.65 19.62 2.15
CA ASP A 118 1.41 20.01 1.46
C ASP A 118 1.46 19.72 -0.05
N ALA A 119 2.62 19.30 -0.56
CA ALA A 119 2.75 18.76 -1.92
C ALA A 119 2.06 17.38 -2.08
N TYR A 120 1.69 16.72 -0.98
CA TYR A 120 0.99 15.43 -0.99
C TYR A 120 -0.53 15.61 -1.00
N ILE A 121 -1.23 14.66 -1.64
CA ILE A 121 -2.70 14.61 -1.61
C ILE A 121 -3.17 14.54 -0.14
N GLY A 122 -4.10 15.42 0.25
CA GLY A 122 -4.48 15.61 1.66
C GLY A 122 -4.93 14.34 2.39
N SER A 123 -5.74 13.49 1.75
CA SER A 123 -6.16 12.21 2.33
C SER A 123 -4.99 11.22 2.53
N VAL A 124 -4.04 11.22 1.60
CA VAL A 124 -2.82 10.40 1.69
C VAL A 124 -1.90 10.92 2.79
N LYS A 125 -1.69 12.24 2.83
CA LYS A 125 -0.89 12.92 3.87
C LYS A 125 -1.45 12.63 5.25
N GLY A 126 -2.76 12.80 5.44
CA GLY A 126 -3.43 12.69 6.73
C GLY A 126 -3.18 11.35 7.42
N TYR A 127 -3.10 10.25 6.66
CA TYR A 127 -2.84 8.93 7.23
C TYR A 127 -1.46 8.80 7.89
N TYR A 128 -0.44 9.49 7.34
CA TYR A 128 0.95 9.41 7.82
C TYR A 128 1.34 10.58 8.71
N THR A 129 0.36 11.34 9.20
CA THR A 129 0.57 12.56 9.98
C THR A 129 0.15 12.35 11.43
N SER A 130 0.92 12.88 12.38
CA SER A 130 0.57 12.88 13.80
C SER A 130 -0.66 13.77 14.08
N ALA A 131 -1.22 13.68 15.28
CA ALA A 131 -2.29 14.58 15.72
C ALA A 131 -1.85 16.07 15.72
N ASP A 132 -0.55 16.34 15.84
CA ASP A 132 0.04 17.69 15.82
C ASP A 132 0.35 18.20 14.40
N GLY A 133 0.05 17.42 13.36
CA GLY A 133 0.23 17.83 11.96
C GLY A 133 1.60 17.50 11.37
N GLU A 134 2.45 16.75 12.08
CA GLU A 134 3.79 16.38 11.62
C GLU A 134 3.81 15.06 10.86
N MET A 135 4.43 15.04 9.68
CA MET A 135 4.47 13.86 8.83
C MET A 135 5.51 12.85 9.34
N LEU A 136 5.03 11.69 9.81
CA LEU A 136 5.82 10.66 10.46
C LEU A 136 6.57 9.77 9.46
N SER A 137 5.95 9.50 8.30
CA SER A 137 6.54 8.68 7.24
C SER A 137 6.15 9.18 5.84
N LEU A 138 6.89 8.75 4.81
CA LEU A 138 6.59 9.09 3.43
C LEU A 138 5.58 8.10 2.82
N PRO A 139 4.48 8.56 2.20
CA PRO A 139 3.63 7.71 1.38
C PRO A 139 4.42 7.28 0.15
N PHE A 140 4.61 5.97 0.01
CA PHE A 140 5.34 5.41 -1.13
C PHE A 140 4.41 4.90 -2.22
N ASN A 141 3.41 4.09 -1.83
CA ASN A 141 2.50 3.43 -2.75
C ASN A 141 1.06 3.43 -2.21
N SER A 142 0.44 4.61 -2.17
CA SER A 142 -0.93 4.75 -1.70
C SER A 142 -1.93 4.17 -2.71
N SER A 143 -2.96 3.53 -2.19
CA SER A 143 -4.05 2.98 -2.98
C SER A 143 -5.35 3.11 -2.21
N THR A 144 -6.47 2.97 -2.91
CA THR A 144 -7.81 3.00 -2.34
C THR A 144 -8.57 1.79 -2.89
N PRO A 145 -9.49 1.17 -2.15
CA PRO A 145 -10.30 0.10 -2.70
C PRO A 145 -11.23 0.64 -3.79
N VAL A 146 -11.42 -0.17 -4.83
CA VAL A 146 -12.27 0.13 -5.97
C VAL A 146 -13.12 -1.09 -6.31
N LEU A 147 -14.18 -0.87 -7.09
CA LEU A 147 -14.96 -1.95 -7.69
C LEU A 147 -14.45 -2.22 -9.11
N TRP A 148 -13.84 -3.37 -9.30
CA TRP A 148 -13.50 -3.90 -10.62
C TRP A 148 -14.71 -4.60 -11.23
N VAL A 149 -14.96 -4.30 -12.50
CA VAL A 149 -16.15 -4.77 -13.22
C VAL A 149 -15.73 -5.51 -14.48
N ASN A 150 -16.16 -6.75 -14.64
CA ASN A 150 -16.08 -7.48 -15.90
C ASN A 150 -17.30 -7.11 -16.77
N LYS A 151 -17.09 -6.23 -17.75
CA LYS A 151 -18.15 -5.71 -18.63
C LYS A 151 -18.74 -6.79 -19.53
N ASP A 152 -17.93 -7.77 -19.91
CA ASP A 152 -18.37 -8.88 -20.74
C ASP A 152 -19.29 -9.82 -19.94
N ALA A 153 -18.98 -10.06 -18.65
CA ALA A 153 -19.84 -10.81 -17.75
C ALA A 153 -21.19 -10.11 -17.50
N LEU A 154 -21.19 -8.78 -17.33
CA LEU A 154 -22.43 -8.01 -17.25
C LEU A 154 -23.25 -8.14 -18.54
N SER A 155 -22.63 -7.92 -19.70
CA SER A 155 -23.30 -8.01 -20.99
C SER A 155 -23.89 -9.40 -21.25
N ALA A 156 -23.14 -10.46 -20.90
CA ALA A 156 -23.59 -11.85 -21.04
C ALA A 156 -24.81 -12.18 -20.16
N ALA A 157 -24.96 -11.48 -19.02
CA ALA A 157 -26.14 -11.57 -18.16
C ALA A 157 -27.28 -10.62 -18.58
N GLY A 158 -27.13 -9.90 -19.70
CA GLY A 158 -28.11 -8.92 -20.18
C GLY A 158 -28.12 -7.59 -19.43
N ILE A 159 -27.06 -7.29 -18.68
CA ILE A 159 -26.90 -6.06 -17.91
C ILE A 159 -26.09 -5.05 -18.73
N ASP A 160 -26.58 -3.82 -18.85
CA ASP A 160 -25.82 -2.75 -19.50
C ASP A 160 -24.52 -2.50 -18.71
N PRO A 161 -23.32 -2.62 -19.33
CA PRO A 161 -22.06 -2.32 -18.68
C PRO A 161 -21.91 -0.88 -18.21
N ALA A 162 -22.81 0.04 -18.53
CA ALA A 162 -22.87 1.40 -18.00
C ALA A 162 -23.82 1.54 -16.78
N THR A 163 -24.52 0.48 -16.37
CA THR A 163 -25.42 0.47 -15.19
C THR A 163 -24.71 1.06 -13.98
N ASP A 164 -25.37 1.95 -13.24
CA ASP A 164 -24.81 2.56 -12.04
C ASP A 164 -24.56 1.52 -10.93
N LEU A 165 -23.34 1.50 -10.39
CA LEU A 165 -22.90 0.63 -9.28
C LEU A 165 -22.37 1.44 -8.09
N SER A 166 -22.74 2.72 -8.00
CA SER A 166 -22.26 3.63 -6.96
C SER A 166 -22.66 3.21 -5.55
N THR A 167 -23.69 2.39 -5.39
CA THR A 167 -24.23 2.01 -4.07
C THR A 167 -24.41 0.51 -3.91
N TRP A 168 -24.30 0.03 -2.67
CA TRP A 168 -24.46 -1.38 -2.34
C TRP A 168 -25.86 -1.90 -2.65
N GLU A 169 -26.88 -1.04 -2.60
CA GLU A 169 -28.24 -1.36 -3.09
C GLU A 169 -28.24 -1.70 -4.59
N LYS A 170 -27.61 -0.85 -5.42
CA LYS A 170 -27.53 -1.06 -6.87
C LYS A 170 -26.66 -2.28 -7.21
N VAL A 171 -25.55 -2.46 -6.50
CA VAL A 171 -24.73 -3.67 -6.60
C VAL A 171 -25.59 -4.90 -6.30
N GLY A 172 -26.37 -4.89 -5.21
CA GLY A 172 -27.27 -5.98 -4.86
C GLY A 172 -28.21 -6.39 -5.99
N ALA A 173 -28.85 -5.42 -6.66
CA ALA A 173 -29.72 -5.69 -7.81
C ALA A 173 -28.97 -6.31 -9.02
N VAL A 174 -27.73 -5.87 -9.26
CA VAL A 174 -26.87 -6.45 -10.29
C VAL A 174 -26.43 -7.88 -9.91
N LEU A 175 -26.13 -8.13 -8.62
CA LEU A 175 -25.82 -9.48 -8.14
C LEU A 175 -27.00 -10.43 -8.27
N ASP A 176 -28.23 -9.96 -8.02
CA ASP A 176 -29.45 -10.73 -8.23
C ASP A 176 -29.58 -11.17 -9.69
N THR A 177 -29.36 -10.23 -10.63
CA THR A 177 -29.44 -10.50 -12.08
C THR A 177 -28.35 -11.47 -12.54
N LEU A 178 -27.10 -11.25 -12.11
CA LEU A 178 -25.98 -12.16 -12.38
C LEU A 178 -26.24 -13.56 -11.84
N LYS A 179 -26.81 -13.68 -10.64
CA LYS A 179 -27.14 -14.97 -10.05
C LYS A 179 -28.26 -15.66 -10.84
N ALA A 180 -29.30 -14.93 -11.23
CA ALA A 180 -30.41 -15.45 -12.01
C ALA A 180 -29.98 -15.90 -13.43
N SER A 181 -28.95 -15.28 -14.00
CA SER A 181 -28.36 -15.70 -15.28
C SER A 181 -27.46 -16.95 -15.16
N GLY A 182 -27.28 -17.48 -13.95
CA GLY A 182 -26.44 -18.64 -13.68
C GLY A 182 -24.95 -18.33 -13.50
N HIS A 183 -24.56 -17.05 -13.32
CA HIS A 183 -23.16 -16.69 -13.11
C HIS A 183 -22.62 -17.29 -11.80
N ALA A 184 -21.51 -18.02 -11.88
CA ALA A 184 -21.00 -18.80 -10.75
C ALA A 184 -20.35 -17.96 -9.63
N CYS A 185 -19.80 -16.79 -9.97
CA CYS A 185 -19.23 -15.85 -9.00
C CYS A 185 -19.67 -14.41 -9.32
N PRO A 186 -20.81 -13.94 -8.81
CA PRO A 186 -21.24 -12.57 -9.07
C PRO A 186 -20.31 -11.52 -8.43
N LEU A 187 -19.94 -11.68 -7.15
CA LEU A 187 -18.98 -10.81 -6.46
C LEU A 187 -17.94 -11.63 -5.69
N THR A 188 -16.68 -11.19 -5.72
CA THR A 188 -15.64 -11.59 -4.75
C THR A 188 -14.91 -10.37 -4.20
N THR A 189 -14.00 -10.56 -3.25
CA THR A 189 -13.28 -9.46 -2.59
C THR A 189 -11.88 -9.86 -2.16
N ALA A 190 -10.99 -8.89 -2.09
CA ALA A 190 -9.75 -8.94 -1.35
C ALA A 190 -9.91 -8.30 0.04
N TRP A 191 -8.92 -8.47 0.91
CA TRP A 191 -8.74 -7.75 2.19
C TRP A 191 -10.03 -7.30 2.91
N GLN A 192 -10.83 -8.25 3.36
CA GLN A 192 -12.19 -7.96 3.84
C GLN A 192 -12.26 -6.92 4.97
N SER A 193 -11.35 -6.95 5.95
CA SER A 193 -11.36 -5.97 7.04
C SER A 193 -11.11 -4.55 6.52
N TRP A 194 -10.12 -4.40 5.65
CA TRP A 194 -9.75 -3.12 5.07
C TRP A 194 -10.87 -2.56 4.19
N ILE A 195 -11.42 -3.36 3.28
CA ILE A 195 -12.46 -2.90 2.34
C ILE A 195 -13.81 -2.70 3.04
N HIS A 196 -14.29 -3.72 3.73
CA HIS A 196 -15.68 -3.81 4.16
C HIS A 196 -15.92 -3.37 5.61
N LEU A 197 -14.87 -2.99 6.34
CA LEU A 197 -15.01 -2.38 7.66
C LEU A 197 -14.29 -1.04 7.76
N GLU A 198 -12.99 -0.98 7.49
CA GLU A 198 -12.20 0.25 7.67
C GLU A 198 -12.61 1.32 6.64
N ASN A 199 -12.54 1.00 5.35
CA ASN A 199 -12.97 1.91 4.29
C ASN A 199 -14.47 2.14 4.32
N LEU A 200 -15.29 1.12 4.65
CA LEU A 200 -16.72 1.34 4.90
C LEU A 200 -16.94 2.42 5.96
N SER A 201 -16.24 2.33 7.09
CA SER A 201 -16.39 3.29 8.20
C SER A 201 -15.95 4.69 7.77
N ALA A 202 -14.77 4.81 7.13
CA ALA A 202 -14.25 6.07 6.61
C ALA A 202 -15.20 6.72 5.59
N TYR A 203 -15.71 5.94 4.63
CA TYR A 203 -16.55 6.43 3.54
C TYR A 203 -17.90 6.97 4.02
N HIS A 204 -18.34 6.55 5.21
CA HIS A 204 -19.59 6.98 5.82
C HIS A 204 -19.40 7.86 7.06
N ASN A 205 -18.17 8.35 7.30
CA ASN A 205 -17.82 9.17 8.46
C ASN A 205 -18.24 8.53 9.80
N VAL A 206 -18.12 7.20 9.91
CA VAL A 206 -18.36 6.45 11.14
C VAL A 206 -17.00 6.05 11.72
N PRO A 207 -16.75 6.20 13.02
CA PRO A 207 -15.49 5.76 13.62
C PRO A 207 -15.35 4.23 13.54
N PHE A 208 -14.17 3.77 13.15
CA PHE A 208 -13.76 2.36 13.23
C PHE A 208 -13.23 2.03 14.64
N ALA A 209 -12.62 3.02 15.30
CA ALA A 209 -12.19 2.97 16.68
C ALA A 209 -12.34 4.34 17.35
N THR A 210 -12.33 4.37 18.68
CA THR A 210 -12.35 5.63 19.46
C THR A 210 -11.07 6.46 19.24
N LYS A 211 -10.97 7.64 19.88
CA LYS A 211 -9.74 8.46 19.89
C LYS A 211 -9.23 8.78 18.48
N ASP A 212 -10.13 9.27 17.62
CA ASP A 212 -9.83 9.58 16.23
C ASP A 212 -9.25 8.37 15.47
N ASN A 213 -9.94 7.22 15.55
CA ASN A 213 -9.47 5.93 15.02
C ASN A 213 -8.09 5.50 15.56
N GLY A 214 -7.79 5.81 16.82
CA GLY A 214 -6.55 5.45 17.51
C GLY A 214 -5.40 6.45 17.33
N PHE A 215 -5.57 7.52 16.54
CA PHE A 215 -4.54 8.55 16.39
C PHE A 215 -4.30 9.33 17.69
N SER A 216 -5.33 9.50 18.51
CA SER A 216 -5.28 10.31 19.73
C SER A 216 -4.97 9.52 21.01
N GLY A 217 -4.69 8.21 20.93
CA GLY A 217 -4.34 7.42 22.12
C GLY A 217 -4.26 5.91 21.92
N VAL A 218 -3.37 5.26 22.68
CA VAL A 218 -3.16 3.79 22.67
C VAL A 218 -4.19 3.03 23.52
N ASP A 219 -5.00 3.73 24.31
CA ASP A 219 -6.15 3.22 25.06
C ASP A 219 -7.43 3.20 24.21
N THR A 220 -7.30 3.21 22.88
CA THR A 220 -8.45 3.18 21.96
C THR A 220 -9.21 1.86 22.03
N GLU A 221 -10.53 1.94 21.92
CA GLU A 221 -11.44 0.81 21.78
C GLU A 221 -12.00 0.72 20.36
N LEU A 222 -12.27 -0.51 19.90
CA LEU A 222 -12.85 -0.77 18.59
C LEU A 222 -14.34 -0.38 18.58
N ALA A 223 -14.78 0.29 17.52
CA ALA A 223 -16.15 0.77 17.32
C ALA A 223 -16.79 0.24 16.02
N PHE A 224 -16.17 -0.75 15.37
CA PHE A 224 -16.61 -1.30 14.08
C PHE A 224 -17.89 -2.16 14.14
N ASN A 225 -18.60 -2.19 15.27
CA ASN A 225 -19.84 -2.94 15.46
C ASN A 225 -21.08 -2.03 15.56
N ALA A 226 -20.99 -0.80 15.07
CA ALA A 226 -22.13 0.11 14.96
C ALA A 226 -23.13 -0.36 13.87
N PRO A 227 -24.36 0.20 13.83
CA PRO A 227 -25.42 -0.29 12.95
C PRO A 227 -25.05 -0.37 11.46
N LEU A 228 -24.21 0.54 10.96
CA LEU A 228 -23.73 0.54 9.57
C LEU A 228 -22.91 -0.71 9.25
N GLN A 229 -21.89 -1.00 10.05
CA GLN A 229 -21.00 -2.14 9.83
C GLN A 229 -21.75 -3.45 10.02
N VAL A 230 -22.61 -3.54 11.05
CA VAL A 230 -23.46 -4.72 11.27
C VAL A 230 -24.38 -4.95 10.08
N LYS A 231 -25.05 -3.92 9.56
CA LYS A 231 -25.88 -4.01 8.35
C LYS A 231 -25.05 -4.53 7.16
N HIS A 232 -23.89 -3.93 6.91
CA HIS A 232 -23.06 -4.28 5.76
C HIS A 232 -22.53 -5.73 5.82
N ILE A 233 -21.97 -6.15 6.96
CA ILE A 233 -21.51 -7.53 7.14
C ILE A 233 -22.67 -8.51 7.06
N GLN A 234 -23.83 -8.18 7.63
CA GLN A 234 -25.03 -9.01 7.52
C GLN A 234 -25.46 -9.17 6.06
N THR A 235 -25.52 -8.08 5.28
CA THR A 235 -25.83 -8.14 3.84
C THR A 235 -24.85 -9.02 3.09
N MET A 236 -23.54 -8.88 3.31
CA MET A 236 -22.55 -9.75 2.66
C MET A 236 -22.72 -11.22 3.07
N GLY A 237 -23.05 -11.48 4.33
CA GLY A 237 -23.36 -12.81 4.84
C GLY A 237 -24.58 -13.43 4.17
N ASP A 238 -25.62 -12.63 3.92
CA ASP A 238 -26.82 -13.08 3.21
C ASP A 238 -26.54 -13.29 1.73
N TRP A 239 -25.77 -12.40 1.08
CA TRP A 239 -25.26 -12.63 -0.28
C TRP A 239 -24.38 -13.87 -0.38
N ALA A 240 -23.61 -14.21 0.64
CA ALA A 240 -22.84 -15.45 0.66
C ALA A 240 -23.75 -16.69 0.68
N LYS A 241 -24.78 -16.68 1.53
CA LYS A 241 -25.78 -17.76 1.60
C LYS A 241 -26.53 -17.93 0.27
N ASP A 242 -26.86 -16.81 -0.39
CA ASP A 242 -27.55 -16.80 -1.67
C ASP A 242 -26.62 -17.12 -2.86
N GLY A 243 -25.31 -17.27 -2.63
CA GLY A 243 -24.31 -17.50 -3.69
C GLY A 243 -24.12 -16.30 -4.63
N LYS A 244 -24.38 -15.09 -4.14
CA LYS A 244 -24.12 -13.79 -4.79
C LYS A 244 -22.72 -13.27 -4.46
N PHE A 245 -22.26 -13.51 -3.24
CA PHE A 245 -20.90 -13.21 -2.81
C PHE A 245 -20.12 -14.52 -2.59
N VAL A 246 -18.96 -14.66 -3.23
CA VAL A 246 -18.11 -15.85 -3.13
C VAL A 246 -16.77 -15.44 -2.55
N TYR A 247 -16.52 -15.82 -1.29
CA TYR A 247 -15.23 -15.60 -0.64
C TYR A 247 -14.18 -16.55 -1.22
N LYS A 248 -13.10 -15.99 -1.75
CA LYS A 248 -12.05 -16.72 -2.49
C LYS A 248 -10.68 -16.71 -1.78
N GLY A 249 -10.68 -16.51 -0.47
CA GLY A 249 -9.48 -16.60 0.34
C GLY A 249 -8.96 -15.27 0.88
N ARG A 250 -7.82 -15.33 1.56
CA ARG A 250 -7.26 -14.19 2.30
C ARG A 250 -6.49 -13.26 1.37
N ARG A 251 -6.24 -12.02 1.83
CA ARG A 251 -5.39 -11.05 1.12
C ARG A 251 -5.90 -10.83 -0.31
N ASN A 252 -5.08 -11.12 -1.32
CA ASN A 252 -5.39 -10.96 -2.75
C ASN A 252 -5.76 -12.28 -3.45
N GLU A 253 -6.00 -13.38 -2.71
CA GLU A 253 -6.22 -14.71 -3.30
C GLU A 253 -7.39 -14.73 -4.31
N GLY A 254 -8.48 -14.00 -4.01
CA GLY A 254 -9.63 -13.88 -4.92
C GLY A 254 -9.35 -13.14 -6.24
N GLY A 255 -8.23 -12.42 -6.34
CA GLY A 255 -7.89 -11.67 -7.56
C GLY A 255 -7.63 -12.56 -8.77
N ALA A 256 -7.19 -13.81 -8.57
CA ALA A 256 -6.98 -14.76 -9.67
C ALA A 256 -8.30 -15.11 -10.37
N ASP A 257 -9.39 -15.29 -9.62
CA ASP A 257 -10.71 -15.59 -10.18
C ASP A 257 -11.26 -14.42 -11.02
N PHE A 258 -11.07 -13.18 -10.56
CA PHE A 258 -11.46 -12.02 -11.38
C PHE A 258 -10.62 -11.93 -12.65
N ARG A 259 -9.29 -12.03 -12.55
CA ARG A 259 -8.39 -11.93 -13.71
C ARG A 259 -8.61 -13.03 -14.75
N ALA A 260 -9.05 -14.22 -14.32
CA ALA A 260 -9.44 -15.32 -15.19
C ALA A 260 -10.85 -15.15 -15.82
N GLY A 261 -11.62 -14.13 -15.41
CA GLY A 261 -13.00 -13.89 -15.87
C GLY A 261 -14.05 -14.74 -15.15
N THR A 262 -13.66 -15.50 -14.11
CA THR A 262 -14.56 -16.34 -13.31
C THR A 262 -15.55 -15.50 -12.50
N CYS A 263 -15.10 -14.36 -11.97
CA CYS A 263 -15.92 -13.45 -11.17
C CYS A 263 -16.32 -12.20 -11.96
N ALA A 264 -17.58 -11.77 -11.82
CA ALA A 264 -18.12 -10.61 -12.55
C ALA A 264 -17.70 -9.29 -11.90
N LEU A 265 -17.78 -9.22 -10.57
CA LEU A 265 -17.39 -8.06 -9.77
C LEU A 265 -16.30 -8.46 -8.75
N PHE A 266 -15.40 -7.52 -8.46
CA PHE A 266 -14.34 -7.72 -7.50
C PHE A 266 -13.99 -6.42 -6.78
N THR A 267 -14.05 -6.42 -5.44
CA THR A 267 -13.52 -5.31 -4.65
C THR A 267 -12.07 -5.57 -4.25
N GLU A 268 -11.17 -4.68 -4.65
CA GLU A 268 -9.71 -4.78 -4.46
C GLU A 268 -9.07 -3.40 -4.54
N SER A 269 -7.83 -3.28 -4.07
CA SER A 269 -6.99 -2.11 -4.26
C SER A 269 -6.90 -1.67 -5.72
N SER A 270 -6.90 -0.35 -5.94
CA SER A 270 -6.59 0.27 -7.23
C SER A 270 -5.21 -0.14 -7.78
N ALA A 271 -4.27 -0.56 -6.92
CA ALA A 271 -2.97 -1.10 -7.32
C ALA A 271 -3.08 -2.41 -8.12
N GLY A 272 -4.23 -3.10 -8.05
CA GLY A 272 -4.54 -4.28 -8.87
C GLY A 272 -4.56 -4.02 -10.38
N TYR A 273 -4.62 -2.76 -10.82
CA TYR A 273 -4.73 -2.37 -12.23
C TYR A 273 -3.69 -3.05 -13.12
N ALA A 274 -2.42 -3.03 -12.70
CA ALA A 274 -1.33 -3.56 -13.53
C ALA A 274 -1.52 -5.05 -13.82
N GLY A 275 -1.83 -5.84 -12.79
CA GLY A 275 -2.07 -7.28 -12.90
C GLY A 275 -3.33 -7.61 -13.69
N ILE A 276 -4.43 -6.90 -13.41
CA ILE A 276 -5.70 -7.09 -14.15
C ILE A 276 -5.51 -6.76 -15.62
N LYS A 277 -4.88 -5.63 -15.94
CA LYS A 277 -4.63 -5.22 -17.34
C LYS A 277 -3.75 -6.20 -18.10
N SER A 278 -2.77 -6.83 -17.45
CA SER A 278 -1.91 -7.82 -18.13
C SER A 278 -2.61 -9.17 -18.38
N GLU A 279 -3.47 -9.59 -17.46
CA GLU A 279 -4.02 -10.95 -17.44
C GLU A 279 -5.43 -11.04 -18.05
N ALA A 280 -6.30 -10.06 -17.79
CA ALA A 280 -7.69 -10.08 -18.23
C ALA A 280 -7.79 -10.15 -19.76
N LYS A 281 -8.61 -11.09 -20.25
CA LYS A 281 -8.95 -11.27 -21.67
C LYS A 281 -10.38 -10.85 -21.99
N PHE A 282 -10.94 -9.98 -21.16
CA PHE A 282 -12.28 -9.43 -21.23
C PHE A 282 -12.22 -7.91 -21.06
N ALA A 283 -13.26 -7.20 -21.53
CA ALA A 283 -13.38 -5.77 -21.26
C ALA A 283 -13.70 -5.55 -19.79
N PHE A 284 -12.91 -4.71 -19.11
CA PHE A 284 -13.13 -4.36 -17.70
C PHE A 284 -13.29 -2.86 -17.49
N ASP A 285 -13.85 -2.51 -16.34
CA ASP A 285 -14.00 -1.14 -15.86
C ASP A 285 -13.53 -1.04 -14.39
N VAL A 286 -13.18 0.16 -13.96
CA VAL A 286 -12.77 0.47 -12.58
C VAL A 286 -13.66 1.58 -12.06
N ARG A 287 -14.36 1.30 -10.96
CA ARG A 287 -15.34 2.23 -10.39
C ARG A 287 -15.03 2.53 -8.93
N PRO A 288 -15.49 3.68 -8.40
CA PRO A 288 -15.43 3.94 -6.97
C PRO A 288 -16.00 2.77 -6.17
N LEU A 289 -15.46 2.56 -4.96
CA LEU A 289 -16.05 1.59 -4.03
C LEU A 289 -17.53 1.98 -3.79
N PRO A 290 -18.47 1.02 -3.73
CA PRO A 290 -19.86 1.35 -3.44
C PRO A 290 -20.06 1.82 -1.99
N TYR A 291 -21.04 2.69 -1.77
CA TYR A 291 -21.46 3.13 -0.43
C TYR A 291 -22.94 2.76 -0.17
N TRP A 292 -23.40 2.89 1.06
CA TRP A 292 -24.81 2.75 1.42
C TRP A 292 -25.49 4.12 1.37
N GLU A 293 -26.57 4.24 0.61
CA GLU A 293 -27.38 5.45 0.63
C GLU A 293 -28.04 5.63 2.01
N GLY A 294 -28.36 6.88 2.37
CA GLY A 294 -29.09 7.20 3.60
C GLY A 294 -28.25 7.27 4.87
N VAL A 295 -26.92 7.21 4.78
CA VAL A 295 -26.02 7.58 5.88
C VAL A 295 -25.59 9.04 5.69
N GLU A 296 -25.88 9.88 6.68
CA GLU A 296 -25.54 11.29 6.63
C GLU A 296 -24.03 11.51 6.47
N GLY A 297 -23.65 12.38 5.53
CA GLY A 297 -22.25 12.69 5.25
C GLY A 297 -21.53 11.68 4.34
N ALA A 298 -22.18 10.63 3.85
CA ALA A 298 -21.60 9.73 2.84
C ALA A 298 -21.86 10.24 1.40
N PRO A 299 -20.97 9.97 0.43
CA PRO A 299 -19.63 9.41 0.61
C PRO A 299 -18.58 10.47 1.02
N GLN A 300 -17.65 10.08 1.88
CA GLN A 300 -16.40 10.82 2.17
C GLN A 300 -15.27 10.39 1.22
N ASN A 301 -14.01 10.75 1.50
CA ASN A 301 -12.86 10.17 0.80
C ASN A 301 -12.39 8.90 1.50
N THR A 302 -11.85 7.95 0.72
CA THR A 302 -11.18 6.73 1.18
C THR A 302 -9.75 6.65 0.68
#